data_AF-A0A7J2LTA5-F1
#
_entry.id   AF-A0A7J2LTA5-F1
#
_cell.length_a   1.000
_cell.length_b   1.000
_cell.length_c   1.000
_cell.angle_alpha   90.00
_cell.angle_beta   90.00
_cell.angle_gamma   90.00
#
_symmetry.space_group_name_H-M   'P 1'
#
loop_
_entity.id
_entity.type
_entity.pdbx_description
1 polymer ?
#
loop_
_entity_poly.entity_id
_entity_poly.type
_entity_poly.pdbx_seq_one_letter_code
_entity_poly.pdbx_strand_id
1 'polypeptide(L)'
;MVTTTMDILGKALRMLKDKPLCDSCLGRQFAFLGYRMENRDRGKAIKDLLAMEGHRLALQRDSEGLRILRILAENGGSSIASEILRKLGQAVGERRRCFLCEGLFEELSSLVDKAVKLLSEYEYDTFLVGIRIPVEIEEREDEFRAKYEIEYGESMRNELSRVIGKMIREITGKKADYMKPEIVILINPFTEEVEIQSNSLYIMGRYRKLVRGIPQSKWLCGRCRGRGCQFCNWTGKKYPESVEELIANPILEMTLGEDSSFHGAGREDIDARMLGSGRPFIIEIKRPKRRKLDLSEVERVINERARGKIEVSDLKFVDRRAVVKIKDMEATQKIYRVIVEFEREIGDDEIERLRELLTDITVHQRTPRRVLHRRADLIREKHIYETNIKRISPNRIEMIIRCQGGLYVKELVTGDEGRTDPSVSKIIGAEARPLELDVLEVLDKTEEK
;
A
#
# COMPACT_ATOMS: atom_id res chain seq x y z
N MET A 1 21.59 -45.24 25.72
CA MET A 1 20.71 -44.92 24.57
C MET A 1 19.29 -44.89 25.10
N VAL A 2 18.50 -43.88 24.68
CA VAL A 2 17.13 -43.52 25.11
C VAL A 2 17.02 -42.74 26.45
N THR A 3 17.52 -41.51 26.45
CA THR A 3 17.14 -40.43 27.40
C THR A 3 16.42 -39.28 26.69
N THR A 4 15.81 -39.55 25.54
CA THR A 4 15.23 -38.53 24.65
C THR A 4 13.73 -38.31 24.82
N THR A 5 13.02 -39.19 25.54
CA THR A 5 11.60 -39.00 25.90
C THR A 5 11.40 -38.14 27.16
N MET A 6 12.45 -37.85 27.92
CA MET A 6 12.38 -37.11 29.19
C MET A 6 12.40 -35.57 29.05
N ASP A 7 12.71 -35.01 27.87
CA ASP A 7 12.83 -33.54 27.75
C ASP A 7 11.47 -32.82 27.64
N ILE A 8 10.61 -33.20 26.68
CA ILE A 8 9.33 -32.49 26.43
C ILE A 8 8.34 -32.68 27.58
N LEU A 9 8.04 -33.94 27.94
CA LEU A 9 7.08 -34.23 29.01
C LEU A 9 7.60 -33.75 30.37
N GLY A 10 8.90 -33.84 30.61
CA GLY A 10 9.54 -33.31 31.82
C GLY A 10 9.45 -31.79 31.91
N LYS A 11 9.80 -31.06 30.84
CA LYS A 11 9.64 -29.59 30.75
C LYS A 11 8.18 -29.18 30.92
N ALA A 12 7.26 -29.83 30.20
CA ALA A 12 5.83 -29.56 30.30
C ALA A 12 5.28 -29.78 31.71
N LEU A 13 5.66 -30.88 32.37
CA LEU A 13 5.26 -31.12 33.75
C LEU A 13 5.83 -30.04 34.67
N ARG A 14 7.12 -29.68 34.55
CA ARG A 14 7.73 -28.59 35.36
C ARG A 14 6.99 -27.26 35.21
N MET A 15 6.61 -26.90 33.99
CA MET A 15 5.78 -25.72 33.73
C MET A 15 4.44 -25.79 34.45
N LEU A 16 3.72 -26.91 34.29
CA LEU A 16 2.41 -27.11 34.89
C LEU A 16 2.46 -27.19 36.42
N LYS A 17 3.58 -27.65 37.01
CA LYS A 17 3.78 -27.63 38.47
C LYS A 17 3.82 -26.19 39.02
N ASP A 18 4.39 -25.26 38.25
CA ASP A 18 4.58 -23.87 38.69
C ASP A 18 3.42 -22.95 38.28
N LYS A 19 2.90 -23.09 37.04
CA LYS A 19 1.90 -22.18 36.46
C LYS A 19 0.76 -22.94 35.75
N PRO A 20 -0.49 -22.46 35.85
CA PRO A 20 -1.60 -22.98 35.06
C PRO A 20 -1.44 -22.63 33.58
N LEU A 21 -1.65 -23.61 32.68
CA LEU A 21 -1.54 -23.43 31.24
C LEU A 21 -2.68 -24.15 30.51
N CYS A 22 -3.39 -23.43 29.64
CA CYS A 22 -4.33 -24.05 28.72
C CYS A 22 -3.60 -24.84 27.61
N ASP A 23 -4.36 -25.59 26.82
CA ASP A 23 -3.80 -26.47 25.78
C ASP A 23 -2.99 -25.68 24.74
N SER A 24 -3.53 -24.58 24.20
CA SER A 24 -2.81 -23.74 23.24
C SER A 24 -1.53 -23.14 23.83
N CYS A 25 -1.57 -22.68 25.10
CA CYS A 25 -0.41 -22.10 25.77
C CYS A 25 0.71 -23.10 25.99
N LEU A 26 0.38 -24.32 26.40
CA LEU A 26 1.37 -25.38 26.60
C LEU A 26 1.90 -25.86 25.25
N GLY A 27 1.01 -26.12 24.30
CA GLY A 27 1.40 -26.61 22.98
C GLY A 27 2.29 -25.64 22.23
N ARG A 28 2.03 -24.33 22.32
CA ARG A 28 2.85 -23.33 21.63
C ARG A 28 4.30 -23.30 22.11
N GLN A 29 4.62 -23.77 23.32
CA GLN A 29 6.00 -23.86 23.79
C GLN A 29 6.80 -24.93 23.03
N PHE A 30 6.11 -25.76 22.24
CA PHE A 30 6.69 -26.83 21.44
C PHE A 30 6.20 -26.75 19.98
N ALA A 31 5.76 -25.58 19.51
CA ALA A 31 5.10 -25.38 18.23
C ALA A 31 5.89 -25.86 17.01
N PHE A 32 7.22 -25.72 17.04
CA PHE A 32 8.09 -26.14 15.94
C PHE A 32 8.40 -27.64 15.94
N LEU A 33 7.83 -28.41 16.88
CA LEU A 33 7.91 -29.86 16.92
C LEU A 33 6.61 -30.48 16.38
N GLY A 34 6.73 -31.31 15.34
CA GLY A 34 5.61 -31.97 14.69
C GLY A 34 4.89 -31.06 13.68
N TYR A 35 4.90 -31.47 12.41
CA TYR A 35 4.27 -30.73 11.32
C TYR A 35 2.75 -30.96 11.28
N ARG A 36 1.99 -29.96 10.84
CA ARG A 36 0.52 -30.00 10.66
C ARG A 36 -0.29 -30.32 11.92
N MET A 37 0.28 -30.05 13.10
CA MET A 37 -0.40 -30.20 14.38
C MET A 37 -0.68 -28.82 14.98
N GLU A 38 -1.95 -28.56 15.30
CA GLU A 38 -2.35 -27.33 15.99
C GLU A 38 -1.81 -27.32 17.41
N ASN A 39 -1.48 -26.14 17.95
CA ASN A 39 -0.95 -26.05 19.31
C ASN A 39 -1.94 -26.49 20.38
N ARG A 40 -3.24 -26.27 20.18
CA ARG A 40 -4.27 -26.82 21.07
C ARG A 40 -4.16 -28.36 21.14
N ASP A 41 -4.06 -29.03 20.01
CA ASP A 41 -3.97 -30.49 19.97
C ASP A 41 -2.64 -30.98 20.55
N ARG A 42 -1.54 -30.27 20.28
CA ARG A 42 -0.21 -30.57 20.83
C ARG A 42 -0.20 -30.49 22.35
N GLY A 43 -0.70 -29.40 22.92
CA GLY A 43 -0.77 -29.23 24.37
C GLY A 43 -1.70 -30.25 25.02
N LYS A 44 -2.84 -30.56 24.38
CA LYS A 44 -3.73 -31.62 24.84
C LYS A 44 -3.04 -32.99 24.85
N ALA A 45 -2.36 -33.35 23.76
CA ALA A 45 -1.65 -34.63 23.65
C ALA A 45 -0.57 -34.78 24.74
N ILE A 46 0.19 -33.71 25.01
CA ILE A 46 1.18 -33.69 26.11
C ILE A 46 0.51 -33.95 27.46
N LYS A 47 -0.61 -33.28 27.74
CA LYS A 47 -1.35 -33.46 29.01
C LYS A 47 -1.98 -34.83 29.14
N ASP A 48 -2.50 -35.38 28.05
CA ASP A 48 -3.08 -36.72 28.02
C ASP A 48 -2.02 -37.79 28.34
N LEU A 49 -0.83 -37.68 27.75
CA LEU A 49 0.30 -38.57 28.05
C LEU A 49 0.76 -38.46 29.50
N LEU A 50 0.86 -37.24 30.04
CA LEU A 50 1.16 -37.02 31.46
C LEU A 50 0.06 -37.59 32.37
N ALA A 51 -1.21 -37.53 31.95
CA ALA A 51 -2.33 -38.10 32.72
C ALA A 51 -2.27 -39.63 32.74
N MET A 52 -1.95 -40.26 31.61
CA MET A 52 -1.74 -41.70 31.53
C MET A 52 -0.58 -42.15 32.42
N GLU A 53 0.54 -41.42 32.39
CA GLU A 53 1.71 -41.72 33.23
C GLU A 53 1.39 -41.52 34.72
N GLY A 54 0.71 -40.43 35.07
CA GLY A 54 0.23 -40.18 36.43
C GLY A 54 -0.70 -41.28 36.93
N HIS A 55 -1.60 -41.78 36.07
CA HIS A 55 -2.47 -42.90 36.41
C HIS A 55 -1.71 -44.21 36.60
N ARG A 56 -0.75 -44.51 35.71
CA ARG A 56 0.12 -45.70 35.81
C ARG A 56 0.85 -45.73 37.15
N LEU A 57 1.42 -44.60 37.58
CA LEU A 57 2.09 -44.46 38.87
C LEU A 57 1.11 -44.59 40.06
N ALA A 58 -0.07 -43.97 39.96
CA ALA A 58 -1.09 -44.08 41.00
C ALA A 58 -1.57 -45.54 41.21
N LEU A 59 -1.72 -46.32 40.13
CA LEU A 59 -2.04 -47.75 40.21
C LEU A 59 -0.93 -48.57 40.88
N GLN A 60 0.32 -48.13 40.75
CA GLN A 60 1.47 -48.70 41.45
C GLN A 60 1.60 -48.22 42.91
N ARG A 61 0.60 -47.49 43.42
CA ARG A 61 0.58 -46.87 44.75
C ARG A 61 1.71 -45.84 44.97
N ASP A 62 2.23 -45.27 43.89
CA ASP A 62 3.16 -44.14 43.97
C ASP A 62 2.38 -42.84 44.14
N SER A 63 2.66 -42.14 45.24
CA SER A 63 2.04 -40.86 45.59
C SER A 63 2.29 -39.75 44.56
N GLU A 64 3.39 -39.82 43.79
CA GLU A 64 3.68 -38.83 42.74
C GLU A 64 2.66 -38.93 41.60
N GLY A 65 2.11 -40.11 41.32
CA GLY A 65 1.05 -40.29 40.31
C GLY A 65 -0.21 -39.46 40.61
N LEU A 66 -0.68 -39.51 41.86
CA LEU A 66 -1.80 -38.67 42.32
C LEU A 66 -1.46 -37.18 42.28
N ARG A 67 -0.20 -36.82 42.56
CA ARG A 67 0.27 -35.43 42.48
C ARG A 67 0.24 -34.91 41.04
N ILE A 68 0.76 -35.67 40.08
CA ILE A 68 0.73 -35.32 38.65
C ILE A 68 -0.72 -35.12 38.18
N LEU A 69 -1.61 -36.06 38.52
CA LEU A 69 -3.03 -35.98 38.14
C LEU A 69 -3.70 -34.72 38.72
N ARG A 70 -3.45 -34.37 39.99
CA ARG A 70 -3.98 -33.13 40.60
C ARG A 70 -3.49 -31.88 39.87
N ILE A 71 -2.21 -31.82 39.54
CA ILE A 71 -1.61 -30.70 38.81
C ILE A 71 -2.22 -30.59 37.41
N LEU A 72 -2.42 -31.71 36.70
CA LEU A 72 -3.06 -31.71 35.39
C LEU A 72 -4.53 -31.28 35.43
N ALA A 73 -5.26 -31.64 36.48
CA ALA A 73 -6.64 -31.21 36.66
C ALA A 73 -6.72 -29.69 36.95
N GLU A 74 -5.98 -29.20 37.94
CA GLU A 74 -6.05 -27.81 38.39
C GLU A 74 -5.33 -26.83 37.47
N ASN A 75 -4.06 -27.10 37.16
CA ASN A 75 -3.19 -26.21 36.38
C ASN A 75 -3.24 -26.54 34.88
N GLY A 76 -3.44 -27.81 34.53
CA GLY A 76 -3.58 -28.23 33.14
C GLY A 76 -4.99 -28.13 32.59
N GLY A 77 -6.03 -28.02 33.43
CA GLY A 77 -7.43 -28.08 32.98
C GLY A 77 -7.81 -29.38 32.28
N SER A 78 -7.08 -30.48 32.56
CA SER A 78 -7.32 -31.78 31.92
C SER A 78 -8.58 -32.44 32.49
N SER A 79 -9.57 -32.65 31.62
CA SER A 79 -10.79 -33.40 31.96
C SER A 79 -10.48 -34.88 32.25
N ILE A 80 -9.52 -35.47 31.53
CA ILE A 80 -9.09 -36.86 31.71
C ILE A 80 -8.50 -37.05 33.12
N ALA A 81 -7.56 -36.18 33.52
CA ALA A 81 -6.97 -36.28 34.86
C ALA A 81 -8.03 -36.10 35.97
N SER A 82 -8.98 -35.19 35.75
CA SER A 82 -10.10 -34.97 36.67
C SER A 82 -10.98 -36.22 36.81
N GLU A 83 -11.30 -36.89 35.70
CA GLU A 83 -12.11 -38.12 35.74
C GLU A 83 -11.36 -39.28 36.42
N ILE A 84 -10.06 -39.43 36.15
CA ILE A 84 -9.22 -40.44 36.78
C ILE A 84 -9.20 -40.25 38.30
N LEU A 85 -8.98 -39.02 38.78
CA LEU A 85 -9.00 -38.71 40.21
C LEU A 85 -10.34 -39.08 40.86
N ARG A 86 -11.47 -38.75 40.23
CA ARG A 86 -12.80 -39.13 40.73
C ARG A 86 -12.96 -40.65 40.84
N LYS A 87 -12.53 -41.41 39.82
CA LYS A 87 -12.57 -42.88 39.84
C LYS A 87 -11.66 -43.48 40.91
N LEU A 88 -10.57 -42.81 41.26
CA LEU A 88 -9.68 -43.18 42.37
C LEU A 88 -10.17 -42.67 43.74
N GLY A 89 -11.39 -42.13 43.83
CA GLY A 89 -11.98 -41.63 45.07
C GLY A 89 -11.31 -40.36 45.62
N GLN A 90 -10.59 -39.61 44.77
CA GLN A 90 -9.91 -38.39 45.15
C GLN A 90 -10.78 -37.16 44.83
N ALA A 91 -10.68 -36.14 45.69
CA ALA A 91 -11.24 -34.83 45.40
C ALA A 91 -10.49 -34.16 44.23
N VAL A 92 -11.23 -33.44 43.38
CA VAL A 92 -10.69 -32.67 42.25
C VAL A 92 -10.78 -31.20 42.59
N GLY A 93 -9.63 -30.50 42.57
CA GLY A 93 -9.58 -29.05 42.77
C GLY A 93 -10.15 -28.28 41.58
N GLU A 94 -10.39 -26.98 41.78
CA GLU A 94 -10.91 -26.10 40.73
C GLU A 94 -9.85 -25.81 39.65
N ARG A 95 -10.31 -25.73 38.40
CA ARG A 95 -9.48 -25.34 37.26
C ARG A 95 -9.06 -23.88 37.41
N ARG A 96 -7.76 -23.63 37.33
CA ARG A 96 -7.19 -22.27 37.39
C ARG A 96 -7.13 -21.64 36.01
N ARG A 97 -7.27 -20.32 35.94
CA ARG A 97 -7.09 -19.56 34.70
C ARG A 97 -5.63 -19.63 34.24
N CYS A 98 -5.46 -19.69 32.93
CA CYS A 98 -4.16 -19.81 32.30
C CYS A 98 -3.27 -18.60 32.61
N PHE A 99 -2.03 -18.84 33.05
CA PHE A 99 -1.06 -17.79 33.40
C PHE A 99 -0.66 -16.94 32.18
N LEU A 100 -0.54 -17.55 31.00
CA LEU A 100 -0.04 -16.84 29.82
C LEU A 100 -1.14 -16.07 29.08
N CYS A 101 -2.30 -16.69 28.83
CA CYS A 101 -3.36 -16.08 28.02
C CYS A 101 -4.59 -15.66 28.82
N GLU A 102 -4.64 -15.90 30.12
CA GLU A 102 -5.75 -15.51 31.00
C GLU A 102 -7.14 -16.04 30.61
N GLY A 103 -7.20 -17.04 29.72
CA GLY A 103 -8.45 -17.61 29.19
C GLY A 103 -8.77 -17.21 27.76
N LEU A 104 -8.00 -16.30 27.13
CA LEU A 104 -8.31 -15.74 25.82
C LEU A 104 -8.61 -16.77 24.72
N PHE A 105 -7.86 -17.88 24.65
CA PHE A 105 -8.08 -18.92 23.64
C PHE A 105 -9.44 -19.63 23.75
N GLU A 106 -10.12 -19.50 24.89
CA GLU A 106 -11.46 -20.06 25.13
C GLU A 106 -12.57 -19.05 24.79
N GLU A 107 -12.24 -17.76 24.64
CA GLU A 107 -13.19 -16.65 24.53
C GLU A 107 -13.08 -15.88 23.19
N LEU A 108 -12.46 -16.48 22.16
CA LEU A 108 -12.22 -15.80 20.87
C LEU A 108 -13.48 -15.55 20.04
N SER A 109 -14.58 -16.27 20.28
CA SER A 109 -15.79 -16.21 19.44
C SER A 109 -16.41 -14.82 19.38
N SER A 110 -16.57 -14.13 20.52
CA SER A 110 -17.14 -12.78 20.58
C SER A 110 -16.31 -11.76 19.78
N LEU A 111 -14.99 -11.90 19.85
CA LEU A 111 -14.03 -11.05 19.14
C LEU A 111 -14.07 -11.28 17.63
N VAL A 112 -14.20 -12.54 17.21
CA VAL A 112 -14.38 -12.93 15.80
C VAL A 112 -15.70 -12.39 15.27
N ASP A 113 -16.80 -12.54 16.02
CA ASP A 113 -18.12 -12.03 15.61
C ASP A 113 -18.11 -10.52 15.45
N LYS A 114 -17.45 -9.80 16.37
CA LYS A 114 -17.24 -8.35 16.27
C LYS A 114 -16.45 -7.99 15.01
N ALA A 115 -15.37 -8.72 14.69
CA ALA A 115 -14.58 -8.50 13.48
C ALA A 115 -15.40 -8.77 12.20
N VAL A 116 -16.13 -9.88 12.14
CA VAL A 116 -16.99 -10.24 10.99
C VAL A 116 -18.08 -9.20 10.77
N LYS A 117 -18.69 -8.69 11.85
CA LYS A 117 -19.68 -7.61 11.76
C LYS A 117 -19.08 -6.36 11.11
N LEU A 118 -17.89 -5.92 11.54
CA LEU A 118 -17.22 -4.76 10.93
C LEU A 118 -16.82 -5.00 9.47
N LEU A 119 -16.38 -6.22 9.14
CA LEU A 119 -16.04 -6.61 7.77
C LEU A 119 -17.22 -6.56 6.81
N SER A 120 -18.46 -6.73 7.29
CA SER A 120 -19.66 -6.70 6.46
C SER A 120 -19.89 -5.36 5.74
N GLU A 121 -19.27 -4.28 6.20
CA GLU A 121 -19.33 -2.97 5.53
C GLU A 121 -18.42 -2.85 4.30
N TYR A 122 -17.56 -3.84 4.05
CA TYR A 122 -16.52 -3.78 3.04
C TYR A 122 -16.66 -4.91 2.01
N GLU A 123 -16.37 -4.57 0.76
CA GLU A 123 -16.12 -5.52 -0.30
C GLU A 123 -14.63 -5.84 -0.36
N TYR A 124 -14.30 -7.13 -0.23
CA TYR A 124 -12.94 -7.64 -0.27
C TYR A 124 -12.94 -9.13 -0.63
N ASP A 125 -11.83 -9.63 -1.15
CA ASP A 125 -11.58 -11.04 -1.43
C ASP A 125 -10.41 -11.59 -0.57
N THR A 126 -9.50 -10.72 -0.10
CA THR A 126 -8.39 -11.10 0.77
C THR A 126 -8.31 -10.28 2.06
N PHE A 127 -7.83 -10.89 3.13
CA PHE A 127 -7.59 -10.22 4.40
C PHE A 127 -6.33 -10.70 5.10
N LEU A 128 -5.89 -9.97 6.13
CA LEU A 128 -4.85 -10.36 7.06
C LEU A 128 -5.28 -10.02 8.49
N VAL A 129 -4.98 -10.89 9.46
CA VAL A 129 -5.21 -10.61 10.89
C VAL A 129 -3.90 -10.20 11.54
N GLY A 130 -3.81 -8.95 12.00
CA GLY A 130 -2.73 -8.46 12.85
C GLY A 130 -3.15 -8.47 14.31
N ILE A 131 -2.28 -8.97 15.20
CA ILE A 131 -2.53 -9.00 16.64
C ILE A 131 -1.66 -7.95 17.33
N ARG A 132 -2.29 -7.12 18.16
CA ARG A 132 -1.65 -6.23 19.12
C ARG A 132 -1.72 -6.88 20.50
N ILE A 133 -0.57 -7.02 21.17
CA ILE A 133 -0.46 -7.57 22.51
C ILE A 133 0.16 -6.49 23.41
N PRO A 134 -0.34 -6.25 24.63
CA PRO A 134 0.31 -5.38 25.60
C PRO A 134 1.73 -5.85 25.94
N VAL A 135 2.65 -4.91 26.16
CA VAL A 135 4.07 -5.23 26.38
C VAL A 135 4.26 -6.14 27.57
N GLU A 136 3.48 -5.94 28.64
CA GLU A 136 3.53 -6.73 29.87
C GLU A 136 3.22 -8.22 29.64
N ILE A 137 2.38 -8.51 28.63
CA ILE A 137 2.03 -9.88 28.26
C ILE A 137 3.14 -10.51 27.43
N GLU A 138 3.78 -9.73 26.54
CA GLU A 138 4.92 -10.21 25.76
C GLU A 138 6.12 -10.52 26.68
N GLU A 139 6.44 -9.62 27.60
CA GLU A 139 7.47 -9.82 28.63
C GLU A 139 7.18 -11.05 29.50
N ARG A 140 5.93 -11.22 29.95
CA ARG A 140 5.51 -12.41 30.70
C ARG A 140 5.75 -13.70 29.92
N GLU A 141 5.49 -13.72 28.61
CA GLU A 141 5.74 -14.89 27.77
C GLU A 141 7.24 -15.15 27.59
N ASP A 142 8.04 -14.11 27.39
CA ASP A 142 9.48 -14.24 27.20
C ASP A 142 10.19 -14.69 28.49
N GLU A 143 9.85 -14.12 29.64
CA GLU A 143 10.33 -14.58 30.94
C GLU A 143 9.96 -16.05 31.20
N PHE A 144 8.72 -16.42 30.84
CA PHE A 144 8.27 -17.79 30.97
C PHE A 144 9.12 -18.74 30.11
N ARG A 145 9.39 -18.39 28.85
CA ARG A 145 10.23 -19.22 27.96
C ARG A 145 11.67 -19.33 28.43
N ALA A 146 12.25 -18.23 28.88
CA ALA A 146 13.61 -18.20 29.41
C ALA A 146 13.74 -19.12 30.63
N LYS A 147 12.77 -19.07 31.55
CA LYS A 147 12.77 -19.88 32.78
C LYS A 147 12.79 -21.39 32.51
N TYR A 148 12.16 -21.87 31.45
CA TYR A 148 12.08 -23.30 31.11
C TYR A 148 12.92 -23.71 29.90
N GLU A 149 13.81 -22.83 29.44
CA GLU A 149 14.76 -23.09 28.34
C GLU A 149 14.03 -23.58 27.08
N ILE A 150 13.05 -22.79 26.63
CA ILE A 150 12.20 -23.13 25.48
C ILE A 150 12.82 -22.70 24.16
N GLU A 151 13.14 -23.69 23.33
CA GLU A 151 13.78 -23.50 22.02
C GLU A 151 12.78 -23.54 20.86
N TYR A 152 11.70 -24.32 20.99
CA TYR A 152 10.81 -24.66 19.87
C TYR A 152 9.45 -23.94 19.92
N GLY A 153 9.39 -22.82 20.65
CA GLY A 153 8.14 -22.11 20.91
C GLY A 153 7.73 -21.13 19.80
N GLU A 154 6.42 -20.94 19.59
CA GLU A 154 5.89 -19.83 18.77
C GLU A 154 5.20 -18.78 19.64
N SER A 155 5.32 -17.49 19.31
CA SER A 155 4.67 -16.40 20.07
C SER A 155 3.15 -16.53 20.12
N MET A 156 2.56 -16.06 21.22
CA MET A 156 1.11 -15.98 21.37
C MET A 156 0.48 -15.12 20.26
N ARG A 157 1.18 -14.07 19.82
CA ARG A 157 0.78 -13.21 18.70
C ARG A 157 0.53 -14.02 17.43
N ASN A 158 1.44 -14.93 17.09
CA ASN A 158 1.34 -15.75 15.89
C ASN A 158 0.23 -16.80 15.99
N GLU A 159 0.12 -17.47 17.14
CA GLU A 159 -0.97 -18.42 17.43
C GLU A 159 -2.34 -17.72 17.29
N LEU A 160 -2.53 -16.57 17.94
CA LEU A 160 -3.77 -15.79 17.90
C LEU A 160 -4.12 -15.35 16.48
N SER A 161 -3.15 -14.80 15.74
CA SER A 161 -3.35 -14.38 14.34
C SER A 161 -3.84 -15.56 13.49
N ARG A 162 -3.21 -16.74 13.66
CA ARG A 162 -3.54 -17.95 12.90
C ARG A 162 -4.90 -18.53 13.28
N VAL A 163 -5.21 -18.63 14.58
CA VAL A 163 -6.49 -19.18 15.06
C VAL A 163 -7.65 -18.26 14.66
N ILE A 164 -7.56 -16.96 14.96
CA ILE A 164 -8.59 -15.99 14.60
C ILE A 164 -8.76 -15.90 13.08
N GLY A 165 -7.66 -15.90 12.32
CA GLY A 165 -7.70 -15.89 10.86
C GLY A 165 -8.43 -17.11 10.27
N LYS A 166 -8.27 -18.30 10.85
CA LYS A 166 -9.02 -19.51 10.44
C LYS A 166 -10.51 -19.36 10.71
N MET A 167 -10.88 -18.91 11.91
CA MET A 167 -12.28 -18.70 12.30
C MET A 167 -12.97 -17.69 11.36
N ILE A 168 -12.33 -16.55 11.08
CA ILE A 168 -12.85 -15.54 10.15
C ILE A 168 -12.98 -16.10 8.73
N ARG A 169 -12.00 -16.89 8.26
CA ARG A 169 -12.06 -17.55 6.95
C ARG A 169 -13.23 -18.53 6.85
N GLU A 170 -13.47 -19.32 7.89
CA GLU A 170 -14.57 -20.31 7.92
C GLU A 170 -15.94 -19.62 7.85
N ILE A 171 -16.10 -18.47 8.50
CA ILE A 171 -17.35 -17.69 8.47
C ILE A 171 -17.53 -16.94 7.15
N THR A 172 -16.48 -16.27 6.66
CA THR A 172 -16.57 -15.33 5.53
C THR A 172 -16.30 -15.96 4.15
N GLY A 173 -15.63 -17.12 4.11
CA GLY A 173 -15.14 -17.74 2.87
C GLY A 173 -14.00 -16.98 2.17
N LYS A 174 -13.48 -15.89 2.78
CA LYS A 174 -12.44 -15.03 2.20
C LYS A 174 -11.05 -15.58 2.46
N LYS A 175 -10.07 -15.22 1.62
CA LYS A 175 -8.71 -15.78 1.70
C LYS A 175 -7.80 -14.94 2.59
N ALA A 176 -6.98 -15.59 3.42
CA ALA A 176 -5.90 -14.91 4.12
C ALA A 176 -4.73 -14.67 3.14
N ASP A 177 -4.27 -13.43 2.98
CA ASP A 177 -3.11 -13.05 2.17
C ASP A 177 -2.15 -12.19 2.99
N TYR A 178 -0.96 -12.72 3.26
CA TYR A 178 0.07 -12.06 4.08
C TYR A 178 0.90 -11.04 3.31
N MET A 179 0.87 -11.08 1.97
CA MET A 179 1.71 -10.25 1.11
C MET A 179 0.92 -9.06 0.55
N LYS A 180 -0.33 -9.28 0.15
CA LYS A 180 -1.19 -8.29 -0.49
C LYS A 180 -2.64 -8.37 0.02
N PRO A 181 -2.87 -8.19 1.33
CA PRO A 181 -4.24 -8.14 1.85
C PRO A 181 -4.98 -6.89 1.35
N GLU A 182 -6.26 -7.02 1.03
CA GLU A 182 -7.14 -5.88 0.77
C GLU A 182 -7.62 -5.24 2.07
N ILE A 183 -7.84 -6.06 3.09
CA ILE A 183 -8.20 -5.62 4.45
C ILE A 183 -7.19 -6.17 5.47
N VAL A 184 -6.74 -5.31 6.39
CA VAL A 184 -6.03 -5.75 7.59
C VAL A 184 -6.96 -5.57 8.79
N ILE A 185 -7.17 -6.65 9.53
CA ILE A 185 -7.99 -6.71 10.74
C ILE A 185 -7.02 -6.65 11.92
N LEU A 186 -6.96 -5.51 12.58
CA LEU A 186 -6.09 -5.29 13.74
C LEU A 186 -6.88 -5.56 15.00
N ILE A 187 -6.43 -6.54 15.77
CA ILE A 187 -7.16 -7.03 16.95
C ILE A 187 -6.24 -6.95 18.16
N ASN A 188 -6.75 -6.37 19.25
CA ASN A 188 -6.17 -6.53 20.56
C ASN A 188 -7.09 -7.44 21.40
N PRO A 189 -6.74 -8.73 21.59
CA PRO A 189 -7.59 -9.66 22.32
C PRO A 189 -7.72 -9.34 23.82
N PHE A 190 -6.78 -8.59 24.40
CA PHE A 190 -6.81 -8.24 25.84
C PHE A 190 -7.70 -7.03 26.14
N THR A 191 -7.85 -6.12 25.18
CA THR A 191 -8.75 -4.95 25.31
C THR A 191 -10.05 -5.11 24.53
N GLU A 192 -10.22 -6.24 23.84
CA GLU A 192 -11.33 -6.53 22.92
C GLU A 192 -11.50 -5.49 21.79
N GLU A 193 -10.45 -4.72 21.49
CA GLU A 193 -10.46 -3.73 20.41
C GLU A 193 -10.27 -4.41 19.05
N VAL A 194 -11.09 -3.99 18.09
CA VAL A 194 -11.02 -4.45 16.70
C VAL A 194 -11.07 -3.24 15.79
N GLU A 195 -10.07 -3.11 14.93
CA GLU A 195 -9.91 -2.04 13.96
C GLU A 195 -9.77 -2.64 12.55
N ILE A 196 -10.52 -2.09 11.59
CA ILE A 196 -10.46 -2.51 10.19
C ILE A 196 -9.69 -1.46 9.39
N GLN A 197 -8.58 -1.89 8.79
CA GLN A 197 -7.82 -1.07 7.85
C GLN A 197 -8.06 -1.56 6.42
N SER A 198 -8.82 -0.79 5.64
CA SER A 198 -8.97 -1.01 4.19
C SER A 198 -7.76 -0.45 3.45
N ASN A 199 -6.98 -1.31 2.79
CA ASN A 199 -5.82 -0.89 2.00
C ASN A 199 -6.27 -0.18 0.72
N SER A 200 -5.41 0.68 0.16
CA SER A 200 -5.73 1.44 -1.05
C SER A 200 -5.99 0.56 -2.28
N LEU A 201 -6.83 1.05 -3.19
CA LEU A 201 -7.04 0.52 -4.54
C LEU A 201 -6.25 1.36 -5.54
N TYR A 202 -5.55 0.73 -6.49
CA TYR A 202 -4.75 1.44 -7.50
C TYR A 202 -5.23 1.08 -8.90
N ILE A 203 -5.55 2.12 -9.68
CA ILE A 203 -5.99 1.99 -11.08
C ILE A 203 -5.02 2.79 -11.94
N MET A 204 -4.41 2.14 -12.92
CA MET A 204 -3.54 2.76 -13.92
C MET A 204 -4.35 3.04 -15.18
N GLY A 205 -4.01 4.10 -15.91
CA GLY A 205 -4.54 4.39 -17.25
C GLY A 205 -3.70 5.42 -17.98
N ARG A 206 -4.24 5.95 -19.09
CA ARG A 206 -3.69 7.11 -19.79
C ARG A 206 -4.75 8.21 -19.82
N TYR A 207 -4.32 9.47 -19.73
CA TYR A 207 -5.22 10.60 -19.90
C TYR A 207 -4.74 11.54 -21.01
N ARG A 208 -5.69 12.04 -21.80
CA ARG A 208 -5.54 13.20 -22.66
C ARG A 208 -6.17 14.40 -21.98
N LYS A 209 -5.55 15.56 -22.13
CA LYS A 209 -6.05 16.86 -21.65
C LYS A 209 -6.27 17.73 -22.88
N LEU A 210 -7.53 17.90 -23.26
CA LEU A 210 -7.92 18.50 -24.53
C LEU A 210 -8.08 20.03 -24.44
N VAL A 211 -8.17 20.58 -23.22
CA VAL A 211 -8.34 22.01 -22.95
C VAL A 211 -7.13 22.61 -22.24
N ARG A 212 -6.86 23.89 -22.48
CA ARG A 212 -5.92 24.70 -21.67
C ARG A 212 -6.66 25.27 -20.44
N GLY A 213 -5.94 25.64 -19.39
CA GLY A 213 -6.51 26.35 -18.23
C GLY A 213 -6.81 25.49 -17.00
N ILE A 214 -6.76 24.16 -17.11
CA ILE A 214 -6.89 23.25 -15.96
C ILE A 214 -5.54 22.67 -15.53
N PRO A 215 -5.21 22.60 -14.23
CA PRO A 215 -4.01 21.91 -13.75
C PRO A 215 -4.15 20.39 -13.82
N GLN A 216 -3.01 19.68 -13.83
CA GLN A 216 -2.98 18.22 -13.71
C GLN A 216 -3.48 17.75 -12.33
N SER A 217 -2.93 18.30 -11.25
CA SER A 217 -3.29 17.95 -9.87
C SER A 217 -4.16 19.02 -9.23
N LYS A 218 -4.87 18.68 -8.15
CA LYS A 218 -5.63 19.63 -7.34
C LYS A 218 -4.72 20.68 -6.69
N TRP A 219 -5.08 21.96 -6.79
CA TRP A 219 -4.30 23.06 -6.20
C TRP A 219 -5.08 23.70 -5.06
N LEU A 220 -4.60 23.52 -3.83
CA LEU A 220 -5.20 24.12 -2.66
C LEU A 220 -5.01 25.65 -2.66
N CYS A 221 -5.99 26.36 -2.11
CA CYS A 221 -5.87 27.78 -1.85
C CYS A 221 -4.73 28.04 -0.87
N GLY A 222 -3.75 28.86 -1.27
CA GLY A 222 -2.58 29.15 -0.44
C GLY A 222 -2.90 29.84 0.89
N ARG A 223 -4.04 30.54 0.99
CA ARG A 223 -4.46 31.24 2.23
C ARG A 223 -5.09 30.30 3.25
N CYS A 224 -6.08 29.49 2.85
CA CYS A 224 -6.81 28.64 3.79
C CYS A 224 -6.31 27.18 3.84
N ARG A 225 -5.40 26.81 2.93
CA ARG A 225 -4.83 25.46 2.79
C ARG A 225 -5.90 24.37 2.62
N GLY A 226 -6.95 24.65 1.85
CA GLY A 226 -8.04 23.71 1.59
C GLY A 226 -9.29 23.88 2.43
N ARG A 227 -9.26 24.68 3.52
CA ARG A 227 -10.41 24.84 4.43
C ARG A 227 -11.61 25.61 3.84
N GLY A 228 -11.38 26.39 2.79
CA GLY A 228 -12.34 27.37 2.28
C GLY A 228 -12.17 28.74 2.96
N CYS A 229 -12.18 29.81 2.17
CA CYS A 229 -12.23 31.18 2.65
C CYS A 229 -12.79 32.10 1.55
N GLN A 230 -13.10 33.36 1.92
CA GLN A 230 -13.60 34.36 0.97
C GLN A 230 -12.72 34.51 -0.29
N PHE A 231 -11.39 34.42 -0.15
CA PHE A 231 -10.46 34.54 -1.28
C PHE A 231 -10.64 33.46 -2.36
N CYS A 232 -11.05 32.25 -1.97
CA CYS A 232 -11.31 31.16 -2.91
C CYS A 232 -12.80 30.86 -3.08
N ASN A 233 -13.67 31.82 -2.74
CA ASN A 233 -15.12 31.62 -2.75
C ASN A 233 -15.54 30.36 -1.97
N TRP A 234 -14.90 30.12 -0.83
CA TRP A 234 -15.14 28.97 0.07
C TRP A 234 -14.87 27.59 -0.52
N THR A 235 -14.32 27.49 -1.74
CA THR A 235 -14.02 26.21 -2.40
C THR A 235 -12.82 25.48 -1.80
N GLY A 236 -11.95 26.20 -1.08
CA GLY A 236 -10.67 25.68 -0.59
C GLY A 236 -9.59 25.53 -1.66
N LYS A 237 -9.89 25.80 -2.94
CA LYS A 237 -9.03 25.53 -4.09
C LYS A 237 -8.62 26.81 -4.82
N LYS A 238 -7.52 26.76 -5.58
CA LYS A 238 -7.09 27.85 -6.48
C LYS A 238 -7.74 27.73 -7.86
N TYR A 239 -7.91 26.50 -8.35
CA TYR A 239 -8.61 26.21 -9.60
C TYR A 239 -9.85 25.37 -9.28
N PRO A 240 -10.97 25.57 -9.99
CA PRO A 240 -12.22 24.84 -9.72
C PRO A 240 -12.10 23.32 -9.89
N GLU A 241 -11.31 22.90 -10.87
CA GLU A 241 -11.14 21.51 -11.27
C GLU A 241 -9.69 21.22 -11.70
N SER A 242 -9.36 19.94 -11.80
CA SER A 242 -8.08 19.43 -12.27
C SER A 242 -8.27 18.08 -12.98
N VAL A 243 -7.28 17.64 -13.75
CA VAL A 243 -7.29 16.29 -14.36
C VAL A 243 -7.46 15.22 -13.27
N GLU A 244 -6.70 15.33 -12.17
CA GLU A 244 -6.81 14.46 -11.00
C GLU A 244 -8.26 14.37 -10.50
N GLU A 245 -8.94 15.49 -10.30
CA GLU A 245 -10.29 15.49 -9.72
C GLU A 245 -11.34 14.95 -10.70
N LEU A 246 -11.21 15.25 -11.99
CA LEU A 246 -12.11 14.72 -13.03
C LEU A 246 -12.03 13.19 -13.12
N ILE A 247 -10.85 12.62 -12.87
CA ILE A 247 -10.63 11.17 -12.85
C ILE A 247 -11.03 10.57 -11.49
N ALA A 248 -10.64 11.20 -10.38
CA ALA A 248 -10.78 10.63 -9.05
C ALA A 248 -12.22 10.63 -8.55
N ASN A 249 -12.99 11.70 -8.79
CA ASN A 249 -14.32 11.86 -8.19
C ASN A 249 -15.31 10.72 -8.57
N PRO A 250 -15.45 10.33 -9.86
CA PRO A 250 -16.31 9.20 -10.21
C PRO A 250 -15.89 7.90 -9.53
N ILE A 251 -14.58 7.65 -9.43
CA ILE A 251 -14.04 6.44 -8.81
C ILE A 251 -14.30 6.46 -7.29
N LEU A 252 -14.10 7.60 -6.63
CA LEU A 252 -14.40 7.77 -5.20
C LEU A 252 -15.87 7.49 -4.89
N GLU A 253 -16.80 8.00 -5.72
CA GLU A 253 -18.23 7.73 -5.59
C GLU A 253 -18.54 6.23 -5.75
N MET A 254 -17.99 5.57 -6.78
CA MET A 254 -18.24 4.15 -7.05
C MET A 254 -17.64 3.22 -5.98
N THR A 255 -16.49 3.59 -5.44
CA THR A 255 -15.75 2.80 -4.44
C THR A 255 -16.14 3.12 -3.00
N LEU A 256 -16.87 4.22 -2.78
CA LEU A 256 -17.06 4.82 -1.46
C LEU A 256 -15.71 5.02 -0.73
N GLY A 257 -14.70 5.47 -1.48
CA GLY A 257 -13.38 5.78 -0.95
C GLY A 257 -13.35 7.13 -0.25
N GLU A 258 -12.42 7.30 0.70
CA GLU A 258 -12.37 8.51 1.53
C GLU A 258 -11.55 9.64 0.92
N ASP A 259 -10.49 9.32 0.18
CA ASP A 259 -9.57 10.29 -0.43
C ASP A 259 -8.80 9.63 -1.59
N SER A 260 -8.14 10.45 -2.40
CA SER A 260 -7.37 10.00 -3.56
C SER A 260 -5.98 10.62 -3.64
N SER A 261 -5.04 9.91 -4.26
CA SER A 261 -3.73 10.41 -4.66
C SER A 261 -3.48 10.13 -6.14
N PHE A 262 -3.12 11.17 -6.91
CA PHE A 262 -2.78 11.05 -8.32
C PHE A 262 -1.27 10.94 -8.55
N HIS A 263 -0.84 9.93 -9.30
CA HIS A 263 0.55 9.68 -9.63
C HIS A 263 0.73 9.69 -11.16
N GLY A 264 1.18 10.79 -11.74
CA GLY A 264 1.43 10.92 -13.19
C GLY A 264 2.87 10.60 -13.59
N ALA A 265 3.06 10.08 -14.81
CA ALA A 265 4.37 9.97 -15.45
C ALA A 265 4.86 11.34 -15.93
N GLY A 266 5.24 12.21 -14.99
CA GLY A 266 5.53 13.62 -15.24
C GLY A 266 4.27 14.50 -15.28
N ARG A 267 4.44 15.75 -15.73
CA ARG A 267 3.39 16.78 -15.66
C ARG A 267 3.54 17.83 -16.76
N GLU A 268 2.42 18.28 -17.28
CA GLU A 268 2.29 19.46 -18.14
C GLU A 268 1.84 20.72 -17.37
N ASP A 269 2.14 21.89 -17.96
CA ASP A 269 1.68 23.17 -17.44
C ASP A 269 0.17 23.36 -17.65
N ILE A 270 -0.42 24.31 -16.90
CA ILE A 270 -1.87 24.56 -16.90
C ILE A 270 -2.37 24.96 -18.29
N ASP A 271 -1.58 25.77 -18.98
CA ASP A 271 -1.83 26.27 -20.33
C ASP A 271 -1.39 25.29 -21.43
N ALA A 272 -0.92 24.08 -21.10
CA ALA A 272 -0.54 23.06 -22.09
C ALA A 272 -1.60 21.96 -22.23
N ARG A 273 -1.76 21.40 -23.43
CA ARG A 273 -2.58 20.19 -23.66
C ARG A 273 -1.73 18.92 -23.61
N MET A 274 -2.38 17.79 -23.39
CA MET A 274 -1.81 16.44 -23.49
C MET A 274 -2.63 15.67 -24.53
N LEU A 275 -2.04 15.41 -25.69
CA LEU A 275 -2.67 14.80 -26.86
C LEU A 275 -2.10 13.39 -27.12
N GLY A 276 -2.20 12.90 -28.37
CA GLY A 276 -1.74 11.57 -28.79
C GLY A 276 -2.35 10.46 -27.95
N SER A 277 -1.53 9.49 -27.56
CA SER A 277 -1.94 8.39 -26.67
C SER A 277 -2.24 8.82 -25.21
N GLY A 278 -2.00 10.10 -24.87
CA GLY A 278 -2.16 10.60 -23.51
C GLY A 278 -0.97 10.28 -22.59
N ARG A 279 -1.01 10.83 -21.37
CA ARG A 279 0.02 10.61 -20.34
C ARG A 279 -0.39 9.44 -19.43
N PRO A 280 0.52 8.48 -19.14
CA PRO A 280 0.29 7.48 -18.11
C PRO A 280 0.04 8.09 -16.74
N PHE A 281 -0.94 7.55 -16.02
CA PHE A 281 -1.22 7.89 -14.63
C PHE A 281 -1.61 6.65 -13.80
N ILE A 282 -1.49 6.76 -12.49
CA ILE A 282 -2.11 5.88 -11.50
C ILE A 282 -2.93 6.75 -10.56
N ILE A 283 -4.20 6.39 -10.37
CA ILE A 283 -5.04 6.93 -9.31
C ILE A 283 -5.11 5.92 -8.16
N GLU A 284 -4.71 6.39 -6.98
CA GLU A 284 -4.82 5.65 -5.72
C GLU A 284 -6.07 6.12 -4.98
N ILE A 285 -6.96 5.19 -4.65
CA ILE A 285 -8.14 5.43 -3.84
C ILE A 285 -7.90 4.87 -2.45
N LYS A 286 -7.99 5.72 -1.44
CA LYS A 286 -7.70 5.38 -0.03
C LYS A 286 -8.96 4.88 0.66
N ARG A 287 -8.79 3.81 1.45
CA ARG A 287 -9.83 3.19 2.29
C ARG A 287 -11.17 2.98 1.56
N PRO A 288 -11.19 2.34 0.38
CA PRO A 288 -12.45 2.07 -0.32
C PRO A 288 -13.30 1.06 0.47
N LYS A 289 -14.62 1.24 0.46
CA LYS A 289 -15.58 0.21 0.91
C LYS A 289 -15.98 -0.74 -0.21
N ARG A 290 -15.88 -0.34 -1.48
CA ARG A 290 -16.14 -1.15 -2.67
C ARG A 290 -14.89 -1.20 -3.56
N ARG A 291 -14.60 -2.36 -4.14
CA ARG A 291 -13.35 -2.64 -4.88
C ARG A 291 -13.59 -3.26 -6.24
N LYS A 292 -14.71 -3.96 -6.44
CA LYS A 292 -15.06 -4.57 -7.72
C LYS A 292 -15.69 -3.50 -8.60
N LEU A 293 -14.92 -3.06 -9.59
CA LEU A 293 -15.36 -2.09 -10.59
C LEU A 293 -15.27 -2.72 -11.97
N ASP A 294 -16.26 -2.43 -12.81
CA ASP A 294 -16.10 -2.57 -14.24
C ASP A 294 -15.30 -1.36 -14.75
N LEU A 295 -14.04 -1.59 -15.14
CA LEU A 295 -13.15 -0.51 -15.57
C LEU A 295 -13.58 0.12 -16.89
N SER A 296 -14.28 -0.61 -17.77
CA SER A 296 -14.84 -0.04 -18.99
C SER A 296 -15.98 0.94 -18.68
N GLU A 297 -16.80 0.63 -17.68
CA GLU A 297 -17.82 1.55 -17.20
C GLU A 297 -17.21 2.77 -16.49
N VAL A 298 -16.17 2.57 -15.65
CA VAL A 298 -15.44 3.67 -15.01
C VAL A 298 -14.88 4.63 -16.06
N GLU A 299 -14.24 4.10 -17.10
CA GLU A 299 -13.69 4.89 -18.21
C GLU A 299 -14.78 5.71 -18.91
N ARG A 300 -15.91 5.06 -19.24
CA ARG A 300 -17.07 5.72 -19.87
C ARG A 300 -17.59 6.87 -19.00
N VAL A 301 -17.82 6.64 -17.72
CA VAL A 301 -18.35 7.65 -16.79
C VAL A 301 -17.39 8.83 -16.63
N ILE A 302 -16.08 8.58 -16.54
CA ILE A 302 -15.08 9.65 -16.47
C ILE A 302 -15.15 10.51 -17.74
N ASN A 303 -15.15 9.89 -18.91
CA ASN A 303 -15.15 10.58 -20.21
C ASN A 303 -16.44 11.40 -20.43
N GLU A 304 -17.60 10.84 -20.10
CA GLU A 304 -18.89 11.54 -20.16
C GLU A 304 -18.93 12.75 -19.21
N ARG A 305 -18.51 12.58 -17.94
CA ARG A 305 -18.51 13.67 -16.94
C ARG A 305 -17.47 14.74 -17.22
N ALA A 306 -16.36 14.38 -17.87
CA ALA A 306 -15.31 15.32 -18.26
C ALA A 306 -15.76 16.32 -19.34
N ARG A 307 -16.86 16.04 -20.06
CA ARG A 307 -17.45 16.92 -21.09
C ARG A 307 -16.40 17.44 -22.10
N GLY A 308 -15.56 16.54 -22.58
CA GLY A 308 -14.51 16.84 -23.57
C GLY A 308 -13.31 17.63 -23.03
N LYS A 309 -13.18 17.85 -21.71
CA LYS A 309 -11.98 18.47 -21.13
C LYS A 309 -10.80 17.50 -21.05
N ILE A 310 -11.09 16.26 -20.70
CA ILE A 310 -10.16 15.15 -20.66
C ILE A 310 -10.78 13.91 -21.30
N GLU A 311 -9.93 12.99 -21.73
CA GLU A 311 -10.28 11.62 -22.09
C GLU A 311 -9.36 10.68 -21.32
N VAL A 312 -9.88 9.58 -20.82
CA VAL A 312 -9.16 8.50 -20.17
C VAL A 312 -9.32 7.23 -20.98
N SER A 313 -8.25 6.45 -21.06
CA SER A 313 -8.22 5.15 -21.70
C SER A 313 -7.36 4.15 -20.93
N ASP A 314 -7.48 2.87 -21.31
CA ASP A 314 -6.60 1.77 -20.90
C ASP A 314 -6.58 1.55 -19.38
N LEU A 315 -7.74 1.69 -18.73
CA LEU A 315 -7.86 1.48 -17.29
C LEU A 315 -7.58 0.03 -16.90
N LYS A 316 -6.68 -0.16 -15.93
CA LYS A 316 -6.34 -1.47 -15.36
C LYS A 316 -6.00 -1.41 -13.87
N PHE A 317 -6.39 -2.43 -13.12
CA PHE A 317 -5.94 -2.58 -11.73
C PHE A 317 -4.43 -2.86 -11.67
N VAL A 318 -3.74 -2.20 -10.75
CA VAL A 318 -2.31 -2.39 -10.50
C VAL A 318 -2.03 -2.50 -9.01
N ASP A 319 -0.80 -2.88 -8.64
CA ASP A 319 -0.36 -2.84 -7.25
C ASP A 319 0.44 -1.56 -6.94
N ARG A 320 0.70 -1.33 -5.65
CA ARG A 320 1.51 -0.20 -5.19
C ARG A 320 2.89 -0.12 -5.83
N ARG A 321 3.48 -1.23 -6.30
CA ARG A 321 4.81 -1.23 -6.94
C ARG A 321 4.77 -0.51 -8.29
N ALA A 322 3.62 -0.46 -8.96
CA ALA A 322 3.44 0.30 -10.19
C ALA A 322 3.61 1.82 -9.98
N VAL A 323 3.29 2.34 -8.80
CA VAL A 323 3.50 3.76 -8.44
C VAL A 323 4.99 4.15 -8.45
N VAL A 324 5.88 3.20 -8.14
CA VAL A 324 7.32 3.44 -8.27
C VAL A 324 7.72 3.49 -9.74
N LYS A 325 7.28 2.49 -10.53
CA LYS A 325 7.61 2.37 -11.95
C LYS A 325 7.13 3.56 -12.79
N ILE A 326 5.96 4.12 -12.48
CA ILE A 326 5.43 5.27 -13.25
C ILE A 326 6.25 6.54 -13.06
N LYS A 327 6.96 6.68 -11.94
CA LYS A 327 7.88 7.81 -11.70
C LYS A 327 9.12 7.71 -12.58
N ASP A 328 9.61 6.50 -12.83
CA ASP A 328 10.75 6.27 -13.72
C ASP A 328 10.42 6.64 -15.19
N MET A 329 9.14 6.61 -15.56
CA MET A 329 8.66 7.03 -16.88
C MET A 329 8.77 8.56 -17.09
N GLU A 330 9.03 9.37 -16.07
CA GLU A 330 9.23 10.82 -16.27
C GLU A 330 10.43 11.12 -17.19
N ALA A 331 11.44 10.24 -17.21
CA ALA A 331 12.65 10.41 -18.00
C ALA A 331 12.49 10.02 -19.49
N THR A 332 11.35 9.45 -19.90
CA THR A 332 11.15 9.01 -21.29
C THR A 332 11.09 10.16 -22.29
N GLN A 333 11.32 9.82 -23.56
CA GLN A 333 11.23 10.78 -24.66
C GLN A 333 9.81 11.30 -24.81
N LYS A 334 9.70 12.57 -25.20
CA LYS A 334 8.43 13.26 -25.39
C LYS A 334 8.47 14.04 -26.69
N ILE A 335 7.32 14.09 -27.35
CA ILE A 335 7.12 14.90 -28.54
C ILE A 335 6.25 16.08 -28.16
N TYR A 336 6.74 17.30 -28.37
CA TYR A 336 6.02 18.53 -28.11
C TYR A 336 5.72 19.25 -29.41
N ARG A 337 4.61 19.98 -29.45
CA ARG A 337 4.32 21.01 -30.45
C ARG A 337 4.31 22.36 -29.75
N VAL A 338 5.09 23.30 -30.24
CA VAL A 338 5.10 24.68 -29.74
C VAL A 338 4.90 25.67 -30.89
N ILE A 339 3.98 26.61 -30.69
CA ILE A 339 3.85 27.78 -31.58
C ILE A 339 4.73 28.87 -31.01
N VAL A 340 5.68 29.33 -31.81
CA VAL A 340 6.64 30.37 -31.44
C VAL A 340 6.34 31.62 -32.25
N GLU A 341 6.24 32.75 -31.55
CA GLU A 341 6.14 34.09 -32.14
C GLU A 341 7.43 34.87 -31.89
N PHE A 342 7.90 35.53 -32.93
CA PHE A 342 9.07 36.39 -32.89
C PHE A 342 8.65 37.87 -32.94
N GLU A 343 9.48 38.73 -32.36
CA GLU A 343 9.31 40.20 -32.41
C GLU A 343 9.49 40.79 -33.82
N ARG A 344 10.12 40.04 -34.74
CA ARG A 344 10.34 40.41 -36.12
C ARG A 344 9.99 39.27 -37.07
N GLU A 345 9.91 39.58 -38.36
CA GLU A 345 9.85 38.57 -39.40
C GLU A 345 11.16 37.77 -39.44
N ILE A 346 11.05 36.48 -39.75
CA ILE A 346 12.19 35.57 -39.86
C ILE A 346 12.31 35.04 -41.28
N GLY A 347 13.54 34.89 -41.77
CA GLY A 347 13.86 34.30 -43.07
C GLY A 347 13.76 32.77 -43.09
N ASP A 348 13.72 32.15 -44.27
CA ASP A 348 13.70 30.70 -44.41
C ASP A 348 15.06 30.07 -44.07
N ASP A 349 16.15 30.78 -44.33
CA ASP A 349 17.52 30.44 -43.91
C ASP A 349 17.65 30.39 -42.39
N GLU A 350 16.99 31.31 -41.68
CA GLU A 350 16.93 31.33 -40.22
C GLU A 350 16.16 30.14 -39.65
N ILE A 351 15.07 29.74 -40.32
CA ILE A 351 14.29 28.54 -39.96
C ILE A 351 15.13 27.27 -40.18
N GLU A 352 15.86 27.17 -41.29
CA GLU A 352 16.74 26.04 -41.55
C GLU A 352 17.85 25.95 -40.50
N ARG A 353 18.47 27.09 -40.18
CA ARG A 353 19.48 27.18 -39.13
C ARG A 353 18.96 26.72 -37.77
N LEU A 354 17.73 27.11 -37.40
CA LEU A 354 17.08 26.60 -36.18
C LEU A 354 16.93 25.08 -36.21
N ARG A 355 16.51 24.52 -37.34
CA ARG A 355 16.32 23.08 -37.51
C ARG A 355 17.63 22.32 -37.32
N GLU A 356 18.68 22.77 -37.98
CA GLU A 356 20.02 22.17 -37.90
C GLU A 356 20.59 22.25 -36.49
N LEU A 357 20.54 23.43 -35.86
CA LEU A 357 21.15 23.65 -34.54
C LEU A 357 20.34 23.07 -33.37
N LEU A 358 19.08 22.70 -33.58
CA LEU A 358 18.23 22.09 -32.55
C LEU A 358 17.89 20.62 -32.86
N THR A 359 18.60 19.98 -33.77
CA THR A 359 18.47 18.54 -34.05
C THR A 359 19.71 17.81 -33.55
N ASP A 360 19.48 16.66 -32.91
CA ASP A 360 20.51 15.81 -32.31
C ASP A 360 21.55 16.56 -31.44
N ILE A 361 21.05 17.36 -30.49
CA ILE A 361 21.88 18.25 -29.67
C ILE A 361 21.59 18.13 -28.17
N THR A 362 22.63 18.34 -27.36
CA THR A 362 22.52 18.54 -25.92
C THR A 362 22.27 20.01 -25.59
N VAL A 363 21.19 20.27 -24.86
CA VAL A 363 20.82 21.57 -24.31
C VAL A 363 21.10 21.61 -22.81
N HIS A 364 21.72 22.69 -22.36
CA HIS A 364 22.01 22.96 -20.95
C HIS A 364 20.94 23.90 -20.39
N GLN A 365 20.11 23.38 -19.48
CA GLN A 365 19.03 24.15 -18.86
C GLN A 365 19.26 24.31 -17.36
N ARG A 366 19.55 25.54 -16.95
CA ARG A 366 19.45 25.95 -15.54
C ARG A 366 17.98 26.00 -15.14
N THR A 367 17.67 25.57 -13.92
CA THR A 367 16.29 25.54 -13.40
C THR A 367 15.52 26.83 -13.73
N PRO A 368 14.38 26.79 -14.45
CA PRO A 368 13.70 28.00 -14.88
C PRO A 368 13.32 28.95 -13.75
N ARG A 369 13.38 30.27 -13.99
CA ARG A 369 13.06 31.29 -12.97
C ARG A 369 11.68 31.08 -12.34
N ARG A 370 10.67 30.78 -13.17
CA ARG A 370 9.28 30.55 -12.73
C ARG A 370 9.11 29.37 -11.76
N VAL A 371 10.07 28.45 -11.70
CA VAL A 371 10.01 27.27 -10.81
C VAL A 371 11.05 27.27 -9.69
N LEU A 372 11.87 28.33 -9.57
CA LEU A 372 12.91 28.43 -8.54
C LEU A 372 12.38 28.32 -7.11
N HIS A 373 11.19 28.88 -6.85
CA HIS A 373 10.55 28.80 -5.53
C HIS A 373 10.22 27.37 -5.07
N ARG A 374 10.31 26.37 -5.96
CA ARG A 374 9.96 24.98 -5.70
C ARG A 374 11.02 23.95 -6.13
N ARG A 375 12.12 24.38 -6.78
CA ARG A 375 13.18 23.49 -7.28
C ARG A 375 14.55 24.09 -7.02
N ALA A 376 15.50 23.22 -6.68
CA ALA A 376 16.91 23.60 -6.56
C ALA A 376 17.43 24.20 -7.88
N ASP A 377 18.22 25.26 -7.77
CA ASP A 377 18.82 25.95 -8.91
C ASP A 377 20.02 25.15 -9.42
N LEU A 378 19.82 24.39 -10.49
CA LEU A 378 20.80 23.44 -11.04
C LEU A 378 20.75 23.49 -12.57
N ILE A 379 21.90 23.33 -13.20
CA ILE A 379 22.03 23.11 -14.64
C ILE A 379 21.83 21.62 -14.92
N ARG A 380 20.99 21.30 -15.91
CA ARG A 380 20.72 19.94 -16.36
C ARG A 380 20.92 19.85 -17.86
N GLU A 381 21.60 18.81 -18.28
CA GLU A 381 21.73 18.44 -19.68
C GLU A 381 20.48 17.67 -20.14
N LYS A 382 20.00 18.03 -21.32
CA LYS A 382 18.84 17.41 -21.97
C LYS A 382 19.07 17.29 -23.45
N HIS A 383 18.77 16.12 -24.01
CA HIS A 383 18.93 15.89 -25.45
C HIS A 383 17.67 16.27 -26.23
N ILE A 384 17.83 16.94 -27.36
CA ILE A 384 16.83 17.05 -28.41
C ILE A 384 17.25 16.10 -29.52
N TYR A 385 16.40 15.12 -29.81
CA TYR A 385 16.67 14.11 -30.84
C TYR A 385 16.31 14.63 -32.22
N GLU A 386 15.21 15.36 -32.33
CA GLU A 386 14.67 15.78 -33.62
C GLU A 386 13.85 17.06 -33.46
N THR A 387 14.02 17.99 -34.40
CA THR A 387 13.24 19.22 -34.48
C THR A 387 12.70 19.37 -35.91
N ASN A 388 11.37 19.44 -36.03
CA ASN A 388 10.68 19.74 -37.28
C ASN A 388 10.03 21.12 -37.17
N ILE A 389 10.21 21.97 -38.19
CA ILE A 389 9.75 23.36 -38.16
C ILE A 389 8.94 23.69 -39.42
N LYS A 390 7.78 24.31 -39.22
CA LYS A 390 6.91 24.82 -40.29
C LYS A 390 6.59 26.30 -40.06
N ARG A 391 6.68 27.11 -41.11
CA ARG A 391 6.25 28.51 -41.09
C ARG A 391 4.72 28.59 -41.04
N ILE A 392 4.18 29.42 -40.15
CA ILE A 392 2.75 29.73 -40.07
C ILE A 392 2.47 31.13 -40.65
N SER A 393 3.32 32.10 -40.31
CA SER A 393 3.23 33.49 -40.78
C SER A 393 4.65 34.09 -40.87
N PRO A 394 4.83 35.33 -41.35
CA PRO A 394 6.16 35.96 -41.44
C PRO A 394 6.95 35.96 -40.12
N ASN A 395 6.26 36.05 -38.97
CA ASN A 395 6.86 36.10 -37.63
C ASN A 395 6.47 34.92 -36.72
N ARG A 396 5.84 33.85 -37.25
CA ARG A 396 5.43 32.68 -36.44
C ARG A 396 5.79 31.35 -37.08
N ILE A 397 6.23 30.43 -36.23
CA ILE A 397 6.52 29.05 -36.61
C ILE A 397 5.82 28.06 -35.69
N GLU A 398 5.55 26.88 -36.23
CA GLU A 398 5.28 25.67 -35.46
C GLU A 398 6.58 24.86 -35.37
N MET A 399 6.97 24.48 -34.16
CA MET A 399 8.04 23.54 -33.92
C MET A 399 7.50 22.26 -33.30
N ILE A 400 7.82 21.12 -33.90
CA ILE A 400 7.60 19.78 -33.33
C ILE A 400 8.95 19.26 -32.86
N ILE A 401 9.08 19.01 -31.56
CA ILE A 401 10.36 18.70 -30.91
C ILE A 401 10.25 17.34 -30.21
N ARG A 402 11.06 16.37 -30.63
CA ARG A 402 11.27 15.10 -29.92
C ARG A 402 12.49 15.24 -29.02
N CYS A 403 12.29 15.18 -27.70
CA CYS A 403 13.36 15.42 -26.74
C CYS A 403 13.27 14.53 -25.50
N GLN A 404 14.35 14.51 -24.72
CA GLN A 404 14.44 13.76 -23.49
C GLN A 404 13.49 14.32 -22.42
N GLY A 405 12.98 13.42 -21.57
CA GLY A 405 12.14 13.79 -20.45
C GLY A 405 12.78 14.83 -19.52
N GLY A 406 11.99 15.85 -19.18
CA GLY A 406 12.40 16.94 -18.27
C GLY A 406 13.00 18.16 -18.96
N LEU A 407 13.04 18.20 -20.30
CA LEU A 407 13.35 19.42 -21.05
C LEU A 407 12.23 20.45 -20.87
N TYR A 408 12.61 21.68 -20.52
CA TYR A 408 11.71 22.81 -20.35
C TYR A 408 11.53 23.54 -21.69
N VAL A 409 10.47 23.19 -22.43
CA VAL A 409 10.27 23.67 -23.82
C VAL A 409 10.04 25.17 -23.89
N LYS A 410 9.34 25.78 -22.93
CA LYS A 410 9.12 27.24 -22.92
C LYS A 410 10.44 28.01 -22.75
N GLU A 411 11.34 27.47 -21.94
CA GLU A 411 12.66 28.02 -21.71
C GLU A 411 13.65 27.70 -22.84
N LEU A 412 13.46 26.60 -23.58
CA LEU A 412 14.13 26.38 -24.86
C LEU A 412 13.79 27.47 -25.87
N VAL A 413 12.52 27.93 -25.89
CA VAL A 413 12.09 29.02 -26.78
C VAL A 413 12.66 30.37 -26.33
N THR A 414 12.41 30.74 -25.07
CA THR A 414 12.73 32.09 -24.56
C THR A 414 14.20 32.28 -24.18
N GLY A 415 14.95 31.21 -23.94
CA GLY A 415 16.29 31.24 -23.36
C GLY A 415 16.34 31.57 -21.85
N ASP A 416 15.22 32.00 -21.24
CA ASP A 416 15.08 32.40 -19.83
C ASP A 416 16.25 33.28 -19.36
N GLU A 417 16.55 34.35 -20.11
CA GLU A 417 17.68 35.28 -19.86
C GLU A 417 19.04 34.58 -19.79
N GLY A 418 19.31 33.68 -20.74
CA GLY A 418 20.58 32.95 -20.84
C GLY A 418 20.70 31.75 -19.90
N ARG A 419 19.60 31.35 -19.26
CA ARG A 419 19.54 30.14 -18.41
C ARG A 419 19.35 28.85 -19.21
N THR A 420 18.98 28.94 -20.49
CA THR A 420 18.94 27.81 -21.42
C THR A 420 19.84 28.08 -22.62
N ASP A 421 20.76 27.15 -22.89
CA ASP A 421 21.71 27.24 -24.01
C ASP A 421 21.94 25.88 -24.69
N PRO A 422 21.82 25.78 -26.03
CA PRO A 422 21.28 26.81 -26.93
C PRO A 422 19.76 27.05 -26.72
N SER A 423 19.25 28.16 -27.26
CA SER A 423 17.81 28.51 -27.23
C SER A 423 17.36 29.13 -28.56
N VAL A 424 16.06 29.04 -28.85
CA VAL A 424 15.47 29.56 -30.11
C VAL A 424 15.74 31.07 -30.24
N SER A 425 15.47 31.83 -29.18
CA SER A 425 15.73 33.28 -29.17
C SER A 425 17.20 33.62 -29.44
N LYS A 426 18.14 32.87 -28.84
CA LYS A 426 19.59 33.09 -29.04
C LYS A 426 20.05 32.71 -30.46
N ILE A 427 19.52 31.61 -31.02
CA ILE A 427 19.91 31.15 -32.37
C ILE A 427 19.46 32.16 -33.44
N ILE A 428 18.24 32.67 -33.32
CA ILE A 428 17.69 33.68 -34.25
C ILE A 428 18.26 35.08 -33.98
N GLY A 429 18.70 35.37 -32.76
CA GLY A 429 19.08 36.72 -32.37
C GLY A 429 17.88 37.67 -32.34
N ALA A 430 16.71 37.16 -31.93
CA ALA A 430 15.48 37.94 -31.76
C ALA A 430 14.69 37.40 -30.55
N GLU A 431 13.88 38.25 -29.92
CA GLU A 431 12.97 37.81 -28.87
C GLU A 431 11.97 36.78 -29.43
N ALA A 432 11.84 35.63 -28.75
CA ALA A 432 10.94 34.55 -29.11
C ALA A 432 10.03 34.17 -27.94
N ARG A 433 8.72 34.06 -28.18
CA ARG A 433 7.71 33.76 -27.16
C ARG A 433 6.90 32.50 -27.52
N PRO A 434 6.74 31.55 -26.58
CA PRO A 434 5.88 30.39 -26.78
C PRO A 434 4.41 30.80 -26.58
N LEU A 435 3.62 30.79 -27.64
CA LEU A 435 2.19 31.10 -27.59
C LEU A 435 1.35 29.92 -27.13
N GLU A 436 1.66 28.74 -27.65
CA GLU A 436 0.93 27.52 -27.40
C GLU A 436 1.89 26.35 -27.25
N LEU A 437 1.64 25.47 -26.28
CA LEU A 437 2.42 24.25 -26.06
C LEU A 437 1.49 23.06 -25.92
N ASP A 438 1.71 22.02 -26.71
CA ASP A 438 1.03 20.74 -26.58
C ASP A 438 2.06 19.63 -26.41
N VAL A 439 1.77 18.69 -25.54
CA VAL A 439 2.46 17.40 -25.53
C VAL A 439 1.73 16.52 -26.54
N LEU A 440 2.39 16.14 -27.61
CA LEU A 440 1.83 15.27 -28.63
C LEU A 440 1.93 13.81 -28.21
N GLU A 441 3.06 13.39 -27.64
CA GLU A 441 3.27 11.99 -27.29
C GLU A 441 4.21 11.82 -26.10
N VAL A 442 3.98 10.77 -25.30
CA VAL A 442 4.90 10.29 -24.26
C VAL A 442 5.32 8.89 -24.67
N LEU A 443 6.55 8.77 -25.19
CA LEU A 443 7.05 7.53 -25.75
C LEU A 443 7.39 6.56 -24.62
N ASP A 444 6.77 5.39 -24.63
CA ASP A 444 7.09 4.33 -23.66
C ASP A 444 8.34 3.58 -24.14
N LYS A 445 9.24 3.20 -23.21
CA LYS A 445 10.48 2.44 -23.55
C LYS A 445 10.21 1.08 -24.23
N THR A 446 8.97 0.64 -24.31
CA THR A 446 8.55 -0.62 -24.94
C THR A 446 8.38 -0.54 -26.47
N GLU A 447 8.50 0.64 -27.09
CA GLU A 447 8.36 0.80 -28.55
C GLU A 447 9.69 0.93 -29.32
N GLU A 448 10.84 0.77 -28.66
CA GLU A 448 12.10 0.47 -29.36
C GLU A 448 12.16 -1.03 -29.68
N LYS A 449 11.53 -1.44 -30.79
CA LYS A 449 11.76 -2.73 -31.44
C LYS A 449 12.28 -2.53 -32.85
#